data_AF-A0A1J3FXA1-F1
#
_entry.id   AF-A0A1J3FXA1-F1
#
_cell.length_a   1.000
_cell.length_b   1.000
_cell.length_c   1.000
_cell.angle_alpha   90.00
_cell.angle_beta   90.00
_cell.angle_gamma   90.00
#
_symmetry.space_group_name_H-M   'P 1'
#
loop_
_entity.id
_entity.type
_entity.pdbx_description
1 polymer ?
#
loop_
_entity_poly.entity_id
_entity_poly.type
_entity_poly.pdbx_seq_one_letter_code
_entity_poly.pdbx_strand_id
1 'polypeptide(L)' 'RGKIGIVMNAIWFEPVNDSLADRLAAERAQAFYLTWFLDPVVFGRYPREMQEILGEDLPKFTKDDLKSSKNGLDFIGI' A
#
# COMPACT_ATOMS: atom_id res chain seq x y z
N ARG A 1 -3.34 -23.87 16.24
CA ARG A 1 -2.64 -22.97 15.30
C ARG A 1 -3.22 -21.57 15.48
N GLY A 2 -2.39 -20.55 15.70
CA GLY A 2 -2.84 -19.15 15.76
C GLY A 2 -2.93 -18.51 14.37
N LYS A 3 -3.49 -17.31 14.30
CA LYS A 3 -3.50 -16.45 13.10
C LYS A 3 -2.80 -15.13 13.40
N ILE A 4 -2.01 -14.61 12.46
CA ILE A 4 -1.31 -13.34 12.55
C ILE A 4 -1.78 -12.44 11.41
N GLY A 5 -2.16 -11.21 11.75
CA GLY A 5 -2.63 -10.22 10.79
C GLY A 5 -2.16 -8.82 11.16
N ILE A 6 -2.51 -7.85 10.31
CA ILE A 6 -2.28 -6.42 10.54
C ILE A 6 -3.62 -5.70 10.67
N VAL A 7 -3.67 -4.66 11.50
CA VAL A 7 -4.84 -3.77 11.61
C VAL A 7 -4.45 -2.43 11.03
N MET A 8 -5.22 -1.96 10.05
CA MET A 8 -4.99 -0.71 9.35
C MET A 8 -6.08 0.28 9.69
N ASN A 9 -5.69 1.51 10.00
CA ASN A 9 -6.63 2.62 9.92
C ASN A 9 -6.97 2.84 8.43
N ALA A 10 -8.23 2.66 8.05
CA ALA A 10 -8.66 2.85 6.67
C ALA A 10 -9.65 4.02 6.57
N ILE A 11 -9.19 5.09 5.94
CA ILE A 11 -10.05 6.19 5.51
C ILE A 11 -10.40 5.97 4.03
N TRP A 12 -11.67 6.18 3.69
CA TRP A 12 -12.11 6.21 2.30
C TRP A 12 -11.89 7.60 1.70
N PHE A 13 -11.19 7.66 0.58
CA PHE A 13 -10.99 8.90 -0.18
C PHE A 13 -11.88 8.90 -1.42
N GLU A 14 -12.79 9.85 -1.48
CA GLU A 14 -13.67 10.07 -2.62
C GLU A 14 -13.15 11.26 -3.46
N PRO A 15 -13.12 11.15 -4.81
CA PRO A 15 -12.81 12.28 -5.69
C PRO A 15 -13.78 13.44 -5.47
N VAL A 16 -13.27 14.68 -5.47
CA VAL A 16 -14.13 15.87 -5.31
C VAL A 16 -15.08 16.04 -6.50
N ASN A 17 -14.66 15.66 -7.70
CA ASN A 17 -15.51 15.58 -8.91
C ASN A 17 -15.07 14.42 -9.82
N ASP A 18 -15.80 14.19 -10.92
CA ASP A 18 -15.52 13.13 -11.89
C ASP A 18 -14.41 13.47 -12.91
N SER A 19 -13.58 14.48 -12.62
CA SER A 19 -12.40 14.73 -13.44
C SER A 19 -11.35 13.64 -13.23
N LEU A 20 -10.57 13.37 -14.28
CA LEU A 20 -9.43 12.48 -14.18
C LEU A 20 -8.43 12.94 -13.10
N ALA A 21 -8.26 14.25 -12.93
CA ALA A 21 -7.34 14.81 -11.95
C ALA A 21 -7.73 14.45 -10.51
N ASP A 22 -9.01 14.57 -10.17
CA ASP A 22 -9.50 14.28 -8.82
C ASP A 22 -9.59 12.78 -8.54
N ARG A 23 -9.87 11.96 -9.56
CA ARG A 23 -9.79 10.50 -9.46
C ARG A 23 -8.37 10.04 -9.15
N LEU A 24 -7.39 10.53 -9.91
CA LEU A 24 -5.98 10.24 -9.64
C LEU A 24 -5.53 10.81 -8.29
N ALA A 25 -6.11 11.91 -7.82
CA ALA A 25 -5.83 12.46 -6.49
C ALA A 25 -6.34 11.55 -5.37
N ALA A 26 -7.55 11.00 -5.50
CA ALA A 26 -8.10 10.02 -4.55
C ALA A 26 -7.27 8.73 -4.53
N GLU A 27 -6.86 8.21 -5.70
CA GLU A 27 -5.97 7.04 -5.80
C GLU A 27 -4.63 7.27 -5.11
N ARG A 28 -4.00 8.44 -5.32
CA ARG A 28 -2.77 8.81 -4.60
C ARG A 28 -3.00 8.91 -3.09
N ALA A 29 -4.09 9.53 -2.65
CA ALA A 29 -4.40 9.63 -1.22
C ALA A 29 -4.56 8.25 -0.59
N GLN A 30 -5.28 7.35 -1.26
CA GLN A 30 -5.43 5.95 -0.83
C GLN A 30 -4.07 5.24 -0.78
N ALA A 31 -3.20 5.49 -1.77
CA ALA A 31 -1.88 4.87 -1.83
C ALA A 31 -1.00 5.26 -0.65
N PHE A 32 -0.96 6.55 -0.32
CA PHE A 32 -0.16 7.06 0.79
C PHE A 32 -0.77 6.81 2.17
N TYR A 33 -2.04 6.41 2.26
CA TYR A 33 -2.70 6.14 3.54
C TYR A 33 -2.77 4.65 3.89
N LEU A 34 -3.17 3.82 2.92
CA LEU A 34 -3.46 2.40 3.16
C LEU A 34 -2.49 1.48 2.43
N THR A 35 -2.37 1.61 1.10
CA THR A 35 -1.65 0.61 0.30
C THR A 35 -0.13 0.75 0.40
N TRP A 36 0.38 1.85 0.97
CA TRP A 36 1.79 1.96 1.38
C TRP A 36 2.22 0.74 2.21
N PHE A 37 1.42 0.30 3.17
CA PHE A 37 1.76 -0.84 4.03
C PHE A 37 1.26 -2.17 3.48
N LEU A 38 0.06 -2.18 2.88
CA LEU A 38 -0.54 -3.43 2.40
C LEU A 38 0.13 -3.96 1.13
N ASP A 39 0.49 -3.11 0.16
CA ASP A 39 1.07 -3.59 -1.10
C ASP A 39 2.43 -4.28 -0.91
N PRO A 40 3.35 -3.80 -0.05
CA PRO A 40 4.56 -4.53 0.27
C PRO A 40 4.31 -5.91 0.87
N VAL A 41 3.29 -6.04 1.72
CA VAL A 41 2.99 -7.30 2.40
C VAL A 41 2.30 -8.29 1.47
N VAL A 42 1.42 -7.81 0.59
CA VAL A 42 0.63 -8.66 -0.34
C VAL A 42 1.38 -8.93 -1.64
N PHE A 43 2.03 -7.92 -2.21
CA PHE A 43 2.64 -7.96 -3.55
C PHE A 43 4.17 -7.83 -3.54
N GLY A 44 4.79 -7.51 -2.40
CA GLY A 44 6.24 -7.34 -2.32
C GLY A 44 6.76 -6.08 -3.00
N ARG A 45 5.91 -5.06 -3.18
CA ARG A 45 6.31 -3.78 -3.77
C ARG A 45 5.43 -2.65 -3.25
N TYR A 46 5.94 -1.43 -3.25
CA TYR A 46 5.14 -0.24 -2.95
C TYR A 46 4.11 0.03 -4.06
N PRO A 47 3.03 0.77 -3.77
CA PRO A 47 2.09 1.22 -4.79
C PRO A 47 2.79 2.09 -5.85
N ARG A 48 2.25 2.09 -7.07
CA ARG A 48 2.86 2.74 -8.23
C ARG A 48 2.99 4.25 -8.02
N GLU A 49 1.96 4.84 -7.45
CA GLU A 49 1.85 6.27 -7.14
C GLU A 49 3.01 6.73 -6.26
N MET A 50 3.35 5.94 -5.23
CA MET A 50 4.47 6.26 -4.35
C MET A 50 5.81 6.12 -5.05
N GLN A 51 5.98 5.09 -5.89
CA GLN A 51 7.21 4.93 -6.67
C GLN A 51 7.43 6.10 -7.64
N GLU A 52 6.36 6.56 -8.30
CA GLU A 52 6.42 7.70 -9.23
C GLU A 52 6.69 9.04 -8.52
N ILE A 53 6.14 9.24 -7.32
CA ILE A 53 6.28 10.51 -6.57
C ILE A 53 7.58 10.59 -5.78
N LEU A 54 7.97 9.52 -5.09
CA LEU A 54 9.12 9.52 -4.19
C LEU A 54 10.42 9.11 -4.91
N GLY A 55 10.32 8.35 -6.00
CA GLY A 55 11.49 7.95 -6.80
C GLY A 55 12.57 7.29 -5.95
N GLU A 56 13.76 7.91 -5.90
CA GLU A 56 14.92 7.38 -5.18
C GLU A 56 14.86 7.58 -3.66
N ASP A 57 13.97 8.44 -3.14
CA ASP A 57 13.76 8.59 -1.70
C ASP A 57 12.97 7.41 -1.11
N LEU A 58 12.34 6.58 -1.96
CA LEU A 58 11.62 5.39 -1.55
C LEU A 58 12.59 4.20 -1.41
N PRO A 59 12.73 3.61 -0.21
CA PRO A 59 13.59 2.44 -0.02
C PRO A 59 13.22 1.29 -0.96
N LYS A 60 14.21 0.55 -1.44
CA LYS A 60 13.99 -0.61 -2.32
C LYS A 60 14.02 -1.88 -1.48
N PHE A 61 13.04 -2.76 -1.66
CA PHE A 61 13.06 -4.07 -1.03
C PHE A 61 14.19 -4.93 -1.60
N THR A 62 14.96 -5.54 -0.71
CA THR A 62 15.96 -6.54 -1.08
C THR A 62 15.29 -7.89 -1.34
N LYS A 63 16.02 -8.81 -1.97
CA LYS A 63 15.53 -10.19 -2.15
C LYS A 63 15.26 -10.90 -0.83
N ASP A 64 15.93 -10.52 0.26
CA ASP A 64 15.77 -11.16 1.57
C ASP A 64 14.56 -10.60 2.34
N ASP A 65 14.25 -9.31 2.17
CA ASP A 65 13.00 -8.71 2.67
C ASP A 65 11.79 -9.44 2.07
N LEU A 66 11.81 -9.64 0.75
CA LEU A 66 10.73 -10.30 0.01
C LEU A 66 10.61 -11.80 0.31
N LYS A 67 11.69 -12.46 0.73
CA LYS A 67 11.60 -13.86 1.21
C LYS A 67 10.88 -13.93 2.55
N SER A 68 11.10 -12.96 3.43
CA SER A 68 10.50 -12.92 4.76
C SER A 68 9.01 -12.59 4.72
N SER A 69 8.56 -11.80 3.73
CA SER A 69 7.14 -11.49 3.53
C SER A 69 6.32 -12.59 2.84
N LYS A 70 6.94 -13.67 2.33
CA LYS A 70 6.26 -14.76 1.60
C LYS A 70 5.14 -15.45 2.38
N ASN A 71 5.19 -15.40 3.70
CA ASN A 71 4.17 -16.04 4.53
C ASN A 71 2.86 -15.23 4.60
N GLY A 72 2.83 -14.00 4.07
CA GLY A 72 1.64 -13.18 3.97
C GLY A 72 0.98 -12.87 5.32
N LEU A 73 -0.29 -12.46 5.27
CA LEU A 73 -1.13 -12.21 6.44
C LEU A 73 -2.28 -13.22 6.47
N ASP A 74 -2.64 -13.72 7.65
CA ASP A 74 -3.83 -14.57 7.82
C ASP A 74 -5.13 -13.74 7.77
N PHE A 75 -5.05 -12.45 8.10
CA PHE A 75 -6.15 -11.49 8.01
C PHE A 75 -5.65 -10.03 7.91
N ILE A 76 -6.51 -9.17 7.40
CA ILE A 76 -6.36 -7.71 7.42
C ILE A 76 -7.56 -7.16 8.21
N GLY A 77 -7.29 -6.45 9.29
CA GLY A 77 -8.29 -5.71 10.06
C GLY A 77 -8.41 -4.27 9.57
N ILE A 78 -9.64 -3.77 9.56
CA ILE A 78 -10.01 -2.40 9.19
C ILE A 78 -10.76 -1.76 10.35
#